data_AF-A0A5D2N1P1-F1
#
_entry.id   AF-A0A5D2N1P1-F1
#
_cell.length_a   1.000
_cell.length_b   1.000
_cell.length_c   1.000
_cell.angle_alpha   90.00
_cell.angle_beta   90.00
_cell.angle_gamma   90.00
#
_symmetry.space_group_name_H-M   'P 1'
#
loop_
_entity.id
_entity.type
_entity.pdbx_description
1 polymer ?
#
loop_
_entity_poly.entity_id
_entity_poly.type
_entity_poly.pdbx_seq_one_letter_code
_entity_poly.pdbx_strand_id
1 'polypeptide(L)'
;MRGWRNAVQETAASKPLFLTIYATVILGTVVSSFYVFSAIYSPTASPTRSISSSWLLAPPLSQNGVSLSSNISQPSQHRSNKLRPIWEAPSRTSKMPRLKSFRLTKELVAQRAKDNVIIVTFGNFAFMDFILTWVKHLTDLGVSNLLVGAMDTKLLNALYWKGIPVFDMGSHISTDDVGWGSPIFHKMGRQKVLLINAILPFGFELLMCDTDMVWLKNPLPYLARYPDADILTSSDQVVPTVVDDRLADWKQVGAAYNIGIFHWRPTPPAKKLAKEWIDMLLADDRIWDQNGFNELVRRQTGPAFDDESGIFYSYDGNLKLGILPESIFCSGHTYFVQALHQQFRLQPYALHTTFQYAGTEGKRHRLREAMVFFDPPEYYDAPGGFLSFRPSISKSLLLDGEHNLESHFSLINYQMRQIRSALALASVLNRTLVMPPLWCRLDRLWFPHPGALLGSMTRQPFLCPLDHVFEVNVMLRDLPAEEFGPAINIREYSFLNNPFLPQRVRESWLDVQLCQEGTEDCHASSNTSRPGLLRFPKRSSEETDAFLGFTDKTREEKFRKRVKQYVGIWCCVENHIPGHIYYDMYWDEKPGWKPVPPKTPEDDHPPF
;
A
#
# COMPACT_ATOMS: atom_id res chain seq x y z
N MET A 1 44.58 -9.73 34.76
CA MET A 1 43.94 -8.72 35.65
C MET A 1 44.40 -7.31 35.22
N ARG A 2 43.49 -6.32 35.18
CA ARG A 2 43.60 -4.93 34.63
C ARG A 2 43.02 -4.60 33.24
N GLY A 3 42.17 -5.46 32.66
CA GLY A 3 41.43 -5.12 31.42
C GLY A 3 39.92 -4.87 31.58
N TRP A 4 39.33 -5.18 32.75
CA TRP A 4 37.86 -5.26 32.89
C TRP A 4 37.21 -4.15 33.72
N ARG A 5 37.99 -3.19 34.23
CA ARG A 5 37.46 -2.09 35.07
C ARG A 5 37.12 -0.80 34.32
N ASN A 6 37.48 -0.67 33.03
CA ASN A 6 37.21 0.57 32.28
C ASN A 6 35.97 0.51 31.37
N ALA A 7 35.45 -0.69 31.03
CA ALA A 7 34.25 -0.82 30.20
C ALA A 7 32.93 -0.69 31.00
N VAL A 8 33.00 -0.64 32.33
CA VAL A 8 31.81 -0.44 33.21
C VAL A 8 31.66 1.02 33.64
N GLN A 9 32.69 1.86 33.40
CA GLN A 9 32.66 3.27 33.77
C GLN A 9 32.22 4.21 32.63
N GLU A 10 32.14 3.73 31.39
CA GLU A 10 31.59 4.49 30.26
C GLU A 10 30.09 4.23 29.99
N THR A 11 29.50 3.19 30.58
CA THR A 11 28.04 2.92 30.49
C THR A 11 27.23 3.57 31.61
N ALA A 12 27.89 4.29 32.54
CA ALA A 12 27.25 4.96 33.67
C ALA A 12 26.95 6.45 33.44
N ALA A 13 27.08 6.95 32.19
CA ALA A 13 26.73 8.32 31.80
C ALA A 13 25.43 8.41 30.96
N SER A 14 24.59 7.38 30.98
CA SER A 14 23.23 7.45 30.43
C SER A 14 22.27 8.07 31.46
N LYS A 15 22.01 9.37 31.24
CA LYS A 15 20.96 10.28 31.75
C LYS A 15 19.99 9.75 32.85
N PRO A 16 19.77 10.50 33.94
CA PRO A 16 18.90 10.12 35.07
C PRO A 16 17.42 9.92 34.71
N LEU A 17 16.97 10.35 33.52
CA LEU A 17 15.60 10.23 33.04
C LEU A 17 15.15 8.77 32.85
N PHE A 18 16.05 7.87 32.42
CA PHE A 18 15.69 6.49 32.12
C PHE A 18 15.53 5.64 33.38
N LEU A 19 16.31 5.91 34.43
CA LEU A 19 16.18 5.23 35.73
C LEU A 19 14.84 5.58 36.40
N THR A 20 14.37 6.82 36.26
CA THR A 20 13.05 7.24 36.75
C THR A 20 11.92 6.54 36.00
N ILE A 21 12.00 6.45 34.66
CA ILE A 21 10.98 5.76 33.85
C ILE A 21 10.91 4.26 34.19
N TYR A 22 12.06 3.58 34.31
CA TYR A 22 12.06 2.16 34.69
C TYR A 22 11.53 1.94 36.12
N ALA A 23 11.86 2.82 37.07
CA ALA A 23 11.32 2.74 38.43
C ALA A 23 9.80 3.00 38.48
N THR A 24 9.29 3.97 37.71
CA THR A 24 7.84 4.27 37.64
C THR A 24 7.07 3.14 36.97
N VAL A 25 7.61 2.54 35.90
CA VAL A 25 6.98 1.39 35.23
C VAL A 25 6.94 0.20 36.17
N ILE A 26 8.05 -0.16 36.84
CA ILE A 26 8.08 -1.29 37.79
C ILE A 26 7.10 -1.07 38.95
N LEU A 27 7.05 0.14 39.52
CA LEU A 27 6.13 0.46 40.61
C LEU A 27 4.66 0.43 40.15
N GLY A 28 4.36 0.90 38.93
CA GLY A 28 3.03 0.84 38.32
C GLY A 28 2.56 -0.60 38.05
N THR A 29 3.46 -1.48 37.63
CA THR A 29 3.15 -2.91 37.40
C THR A 29 2.87 -3.63 38.73
N VAL A 30 3.61 -3.33 39.79
CA VAL A 30 3.40 -3.91 41.12
C VAL A 30 2.06 -3.43 41.72
N VAL A 31 1.76 -2.13 41.67
CA VAL A 31 0.49 -1.58 42.19
C VAL A 31 -0.72 -2.11 41.42
N SER A 32 -0.62 -2.24 40.09
CA SER A 32 -1.70 -2.81 39.26
C SER A 32 -1.92 -4.29 39.53
N SER A 33 -0.85 -5.04 39.84
CA SER A 33 -0.95 -6.45 40.21
C SER A 33 -1.68 -6.62 41.55
N PHE A 34 -1.41 -5.76 42.55
CA PHE A 34 -2.15 -5.81 43.83
C PHE A 34 -3.63 -5.42 43.69
N TYR A 35 -3.97 -4.50 42.77
CA TYR A 35 -5.37 -4.12 42.51
C TYR A 35 -6.17 -5.26 41.86
N VAL A 36 -5.56 -5.98 40.91
CA VAL A 36 -6.19 -7.14 40.25
C VAL A 36 -6.34 -8.32 41.21
N PHE A 37 -5.38 -8.58 42.10
CA PHE A 37 -5.50 -9.63 43.12
C PHE A 37 -6.51 -9.30 44.23
N SER A 38 -6.72 -8.02 44.56
CA SER A 38 -7.75 -7.57 45.51
C SER A 38 -9.18 -7.70 44.95
N ALA A 39 -9.37 -7.62 43.63
CA ALA A 39 -10.67 -7.69 42.98
C ALA A 39 -11.16 -9.14 42.75
N ILE A 40 -10.26 -10.13 42.85
CA ILE A 40 -10.56 -11.55 42.61
C ILE A 40 -10.97 -12.29 43.91
N TYR A 41 -10.70 -11.71 45.08
CA TYR A 41 -11.09 -12.29 46.38
C TYR A 41 -12.11 -11.41 47.12
N SER A 42 -13.38 -11.49 46.72
CA SER A 42 -14.53 -11.12 47.57
C SER A 42 -15.68 -12.11 47.33
N PRO A 43 -16.30 -12.70 48.38
CA PRO A 43 -17.20 -13.84 48.23
C PRO A 43 -18.67 -13.45 48.13
N THR A 44 -19.46 -14.28 47.43
CA THR A 44 -20.91 -14.63 47.56
C THR A 44 -21.57 -14.73 46.19
N ALA A 45 -22.43 -15.68 45.84
CA ALA A 45 -22.85 -16.99 46.36
C ALA A 45 -23.56 -17.72 45.20
N SER A 46 -23.38 -19.04 45.07
CA SER A 46 -24.09 -19.93 44.12
C SER A 46 -25.56 -20.16 44.55
N PRO A 47 -26.46 -20.66 43.67
CA PRO A 47 -26.61 -22.12 43.39
C PRO A 47 -27.04 -22.41 41.91
N THR A 48 -27.06 -23.59 41.28
CA THR A 48 -26.95 -25.03 41.62
C THR A 48 -26.94 -25.85 40.31
N ARG A 49 -26.15 -26.95 40.29
CA ARG A 49 -26.37 -28.34 39.75
C ARG A 49 -26.91 -28.52 38.30
N SER A 50 -26.50 -29.49 37.47
CA SER A 50 -25.84 -30.81 37.63
C SER A 50 -25.27 -31.28 36.26
N ILE A 51 -23.97 -31.58 36.15
CA ILE A 51 -23.36 -32.92 36.00
C ILE A 51 -24.09 -33.92 35.08
N SER A 52 -23.46 -34.27 33.94
CA SER A 52 -23.12 -35.67 33.63
C SER A 52 -21.97 -35.73 32.62
N SER A 53 -20.85 -36.31 33.05
CA SER A 53 -19.71 -36.75 32.25
C SER A 53 -19.94 -38.18 31.77
N SER A 54 -19.41 -38.56 30.60
CA SER A 54 -18.81 -39.89 30.33
C SER A 54 -18.18 -39.92 28.93
N TRP A 55 -16.86 -39.95 28.81
CA TRP A 55 -15.94 -41.11 28.81
C TRP A 55 -15.63 -41.61 27.39
N LEU A 56 -14.32 -41.69 27.13
CA LEU A 56 -13.61 -42.16 25.94
C LEU A 56 -13.96 -43.61 25.59
N LEU A 57 -13.78 -43.99 24.31
CA LEU A 57 -13.08 -45.23 23.87
C LEU A 57 -13.11 -45.37 22.33
N ALA A 58 -11.97 -45.78 21.76
CA ALA A 58 -11.83 -46.30 20.40
C ALA A 58 -11.56 -47.83 20.46
N PRO A 59 -11.31 -48.52 19.33
CA PRO A 59 -12.25 -49.19 18.43
C PRO A 59 -12.15 -50.73 18.52
N PRO A 60 -12.82 -51.50 17.62
CA PRO A 60 -12.06 -52.53 16.91
C PRO A 60 -12.43 -52.77 15.43
N LEU A 61 -11.48 -53.39 14.72
CA LEU A 61 -11.53 -53.95 13.37
C LEU A 61 -12.50 -55.16 13.24
N SER A 62 -13.13 -55.39 12.08
CA SER A 62 -12.61 -56.25 10.98
C SER A 62 -13.71 -56.78 10.01
N GLN A 63 -13.33 -56.87 8.71
CA GLN A 63 -13.69 -57.88 7.67
C GLN A 63 -15.18 -58.04 7.24
N ASN A 64 -15.59 -58.37 6.01
CA ASN A 64 -14.98 -58.80 4.74
C ASN A 64 -16.01 -58.56 3.61
N GLY A 65 -15.58 -58.51 2.33
CA GLY A 65 -16.50 -58.59 1.19
C GLY A 65 -15.84 -58.34 -0.18
N VAL A 66 -15.40 -59.41 -0.83
CA VAL A 66 -14.72 -59.45 -2.14
C VAL A 66 -15.71 -59.34 -3.30
N SER A 67 -15.34 -58.65 -4.40
CA SER A 67 -15.65 -59.11 -5.76
C SER A 67 -14.62 -58.57 -6.77
N LEU A 68 -13.97 -59.49 -7.48
CA LEU A 68 -13.10 -59.22 -8.63
C LEU A 68 -13.95 -59.07 -9.90
N SER A 69 -13.62 -58.10 -10.74
CA SER A 69 -13.79 -58.23 -12.19
C SER A 69 -12.61 -57.59 -12.92
N SER A 70 -11.95 -58.40 -13.74
CA SER A 70 -10.87 -58.01 -14.63
C SER A 70 -11.45 -57.51 -15.95
N ASN A 71 -11.07 -56.31 -16.38
CA ASN A 71 -11.17 -55.91 -17.78
C ASN A 71 -9.94 -55.11 -18.19
N ILE A 72 -9.17 -55.71 -19.10
CA ILE A 72 -8.10 -55.08 -19.86
C ILE A 72 -8.76 -54.27 -20.97
N SER A 73 -8.52 -52.96 -21.01
CA SER A 73 -8.82 -52.13 -22.18
C SER A 73 -7.78 -51.02 -22.31
N GLN A 74 -7.32 -50.89 -23.56
CA GLN A 74 -6.25 -50.08 -24.16
C GLN A 74 -6.02 -48.65 -23.60
N PRO A 75 -4.81 -48.09 -23.80
CA PRO A 75 -4.46 -46.76 -23.31
C PRO A 75 -5.32 -45.70 -23.99
N SER A 76 -6.24 -45.11 -23.22
CA SER A 76 -6.97 -43.94 -23.67
C SER A 76 -6.00 -42.77 -23.86
N GLN A 77 -6.01 -42.21 -25.07
CA GLN A 77 -5.30 -40.99 -25.42
C GLN A 77 -5.56 -39.92 -24.35
N HIS A 78 -4.48 -39.47 -23.70
CA HIS A 78 -4.50 -38.26 -22.89
C HIS A 78 -5.01 -37.11 -23.76
N ARG A 79 -6.30 -36.76 -23.59
CA ARG A 79 -6.79 -35.42 -23.94
C ARG A 79 -5.96 -34.45 -23.11
N SER A 80 -4.98 -33.83 -23.75
CA SER A 80 -4.40 -32.58 -23.31
C SER A 80 -5.56 -31.61 -23.07
N ASN A 81 -6.01 -31.48 -21.82
CA ASN A 81 -6.88 -30.38 -21.40
C ASN A 81 -6.02 -29.12 -21.53
N LYS A 82 -5.98 -28.53 -22.74
CA LYS A 82 -5.38 -27.21 -22.93
C LYS A 82 -6.03 -26.28 -21.93
N LEU A 83 -5.21 -25.76 -21.01
CA LEU A 83 -5.67 -24.80 -20.02
C LEU A 83 -6.25 -23.60 -20.73
N ARG A 84 -7.38 -23.12 -20.23
CA ARG A 84 -8.00 -21.91 -20.76
C ARG A 84 -7.01 -20.74 -20.64
N PRO A 85 -6.85 -19.95 -21.72
CA PRO A 85 -6.16 -18.68 -21.67
C PRO A 85 -6.69 -17.79 -20.54
N ILE A 86 -5.79 -17.02 -19.94
CA ILE A 86 -6.19 -16.03 -18.93
C ILE A 86 -6.99 -14.94 -19.65
N TRP A 87 -8.02 -14.41 -19.00
CA TRP A 87 -9.01 -13.45 -19.55
C TRP A 87 -10.06 -14.04 -20.50
N GLU A 88 -9.98 -15.33 -20.82
CA GLU A 88 -11.04 -16.02 -21.56
C GLU A 88 -12.11 -16.52 -20.60
N ALA A 89 -13.24 -15.80 -20.56
CA ALA A 89 -14.35 -16.13 -19.70
C ALA A 89 -14.92 -17.53 -20.02
N PRO A 90 -15.33 -18.31 -19.00
CA PRO A 90 -16.12 -19.51 -19.20
C PRO A 90 -17.38 -19.23 -20.02
N SER A 91 -17.86 -20.22 -20.78
CA SER A 91 -19.12 -20.09 -21.52
C SER A 91 -20.25 -19.65 -20.59
N ARG A 92 -21.02 -18.64 -20.99
CA ARG A 92 -22.18 -18.14 -20.24
C ARG A 92 -23.26 -19.21 -20.03
N THR A 93 -23.28 -20.25 -20.86
CA THR A 93 -24.21 -21.39 -20.71
C THR A 93 -23.70 -22.47 -19.77
N SER A 94 -22.42 -22.42 -19.38
CA SER A 94 -21.84 -23.38 -18.44
C SER A 94 -22.20 -23.04 -16.99
N LYS A 95 -22.36 -24.05 -16.14
CA LYS A 95 -22.48 -23.85 -14.69
C LYS A 95 -21.10 -23.78 -14.08
N MET A 96 -20.91 -22.84 -13.14
CA MET A 96 -19.68 -22.79 -12.35
C MET A 96 -19.50 -24.11 -11.57
N PRO A 97 -18.29 -24.68 -11.54
CA PRO A 97 -17.97 -25.84 -10.72
C PRO A 97 -18.33 -25.63 -9.24
N ARG A 98 -18.53 -26.72 -8.49
CA ARG A 98 -18.79 -26.65 -7.05
C ARG A 98 -17.56 -26.10 -6.32
N LEU A 99 -17.75 -25.33 -5.25
CA LEU A 99 -16.64 -24.74 -4.45
C LEU A 99 -15.51 -25.74 -4.11
N LYS A 100 -15.85 -27.00 -3.82
CA LYS A 100 -14.85 -28.06 -3.53
C LYS A 100 -13.83 -28.29 -4.66
N SER A 101 -14.14 -27.98 -5.92
CA SER A 101 -13.20 -28.09 -7.03
C SER A 101 -12.19 -26.96 -7.11
N PHE A 102 -12.39 -25.88 -6.34
CA PHE A 102 -11.46 -24.75 -6.25
C PHE A 102 -10.47 -24.88 -5.11
N ARG A 103 -10.44 -26.02 -4.40
CA ARG A 103 -9.45 -26.24 -3.35
C ARG A 103 -8.03 -26.19 -3.90
N LEU A 104 -7.13 -25.59 -3.13
CA LEU A 104 -5.70 -25.64 -3.42
C LEU A 104 -5.22 -27.10 -3.41
N THR A 105 -4.64 -27.53 -4.51
CA THR A 105 -4.09 -28.89 -4.69
C THR A 105 -2.77 -28.81 -5.45
N LYS A 106 -1.93 -29.83 -5.32
CA LYS A 106 -0.69 -29.94 -6.07
C LYS A 106 -0.96 -29.90 -7.58
N GLU A 107 -2.03 -30.56 -8.02
CA GLU A 107 -2.44 -30.64 -9.43
C GLU A 107 -2.85 -29.27 -9.99
N LEU A 108 -3.55 -28.46 -9.19
CA LEU A 108 -3.93 -27.10 -9.58
C LEU A 108 -2.70 -26.20 -9.77
N VAL A 109 -1.73 -26.29 -8.85
CA VAL A 109 -0.46 -25.55 -8.98
C VAL A 109 0.33 -26.05 -10.19
N ALA A 110 0.45 -27.37 -10.35
CA ALA A 110 1.17 -28.01 -11.46
C ALA A 110 0.63 -27.61 -12.84
N GLN A 111 -0.69 -27.42 -12.96
CA GLN A 111 -1.30 -26.95 -14.20
C GLN A 111 -0.79 -25.55 -14.61
N ARG A 112 -0.51 -24.67 -13.64
CA ARG A 112 -0.12 -23.29 -13.94
C ARG A 112 1.38 -23.04 -13.84
N ALA A 113 2.10 -23.81 -13.03
CA ALA A 113 3.53 -23.65 -12.86
C ALA A 113 4.26 -23.76 -14.21
N LYS A 114 5.25 -22.89 -14.41
CA LYS A 114 6.13 -22.90 -15.59
C LYS A 114 7.57 -22.84 -15.09
N ASP A 115 8.42 -23.70 -15.63
CA ASP A 115 9.82 -23.82 -15.22
C ASP A 115 9.96 -24.02 -13.69
N ASN A 116 9.03 -24.82 -13.13
CA ASN A 116 8.86 -25.08 -11.69
C ASN A 116 8.46 -23.87 -10.81
N VAL A 117 8.19 -22.70 -11.39
CA VAL A 117 7.78 -21.49 -10.65
C VAL A 117 6.29 -21.24 -10.78
N ILE A 118 5.64 -20.89 -9.65
CA ILE A 118 4.29 -20.34 -9.60
C ILE A 118 4.32 -18.96 -8.93
N ILE A 119 3.64 -17.98 -9.54
CA ILE A 119 3.45 -16.65 -8.96
C ILE A 119 2.07 -16.59 -8.32
N VAL A 120 2.00 -16.18 -7.06
CA VAL A 120 0.75 -16.21 -6.30
C VAL A 120 0.52 -14.87 -5.60
N THR A 121 -0.71 -14.38 -5.71
CA THR A 121 -1.23 -13.31 -4.86
C THR A 121 -2.57 -13.75 -4.26
N PHE A 122 -3.11 -12.99 -3.32
CA PHE A 122 -4.34 -13.33 -2.62
C PHE A 122 -5.03 -12.08 -2.06
N GLY A 123 -6.35 -12.12 -1.97
CA GLY A 123 -7.12 -11.01 -1.43
C GLY A 123 -8.60 -11.35 -1.24
N ASN A 124 -9.36 -10.36 -0.78
CA ASN A 124 -10.81 -10.41 -0.73
C ASN A 124 -11.43 -9.53 -1.84
N PHE A 125 -12.74 -9.48 -1.92
CA PHE A 125 -13.45 -8.74 -2.95
C PHE A 125 -13.18 -7.23 -2.95
N ALA A 126 -12.84 -6.63 -1.81
CA ALA A 126 -12.51 -5.20 -1.74
C ALA A 126 -11.26 -4.83 -2.56
N PHE A 127 -10.34 -5.78 -2.75
CA PHE A 127 -9.12 -5.60 -3.56
C PHE A 127 -9.25 -6.13 -4.98
N MET A 128 -10.47 -6.35 -5.49
CA MET A 128 -10.69 -6.88 -6.84
C MET A 128 -9.95 -6.06 -7.91
N ASP A 129 -10.04 -4.73 -7.86
CA ASP A 129 -9.38 -3.82 -8.81
C ASP A 129 -7.84 -3.91 -8.77
N PHE A 130 -7.25 -4.03 -7.58
CA PHE A 130 -5.82 -4.33 -7.41
C PHE A 130 -5.44 -5.69 -7.99
N ILE A 131 -6.23 -6.74 -7.74
CA ILE A 131 -6.00 -8.08 -8.32
C ILE A 131 -6.05 -8.02 -9.84
N LEU A 132 -7.04 -7.34 -10.42
CA LEU A 132 -7.15 -7.19 -11.88
C LEU A 132 -5.94 -6.43 -12.45
N THR A 133 -5.49 -5.38 -11.76
CA THR A 133 -4.26 -4.66 -12.10
C THR A 133 -3.06 -5.62 -12.09
N TRP A 134 -2.86 -6.36 -11.01
CA TRP A 134 -1.77 -7.31 -10.86
C TRP A 134 -1.75 -8.39 -11.96
N VAL A 135 -2.91 -9.00 -12.25
CA VAL A 135 -3.04 -10.01 -13.32
C VAL A 135 -2.75 -9.38 -14.67
N LYS A 136 -3.28 -8.17 -14.94
CA LYS A 136 -3.13 -7.49 -16.23
C LYS A 136 -1.66 -7.26 -16.55
N HIS A 137 -0.91 -6.71 -15.62
CA HIS A 137 0.52 -6.45 -15.76
C HIS A 137 1.33 -7.72 -16.04
N LEU A 138 1.11 -8.79 -15.27
CA LEU A 138 1.78 -10.07 -15.56
C LEU A 138 1.44 -10.62 -16.93
N THR A 139 0.15 -10.58 -17.32
CA THR A 139 -0.25 -11.10 -18.64
C THR A 139 0.29 -10.27 -19.80
N ASP A 140 0.39 -8.95 -19.66
CA ASP A 140 1.00 -8.07 -20.67
C ASP A 140 2.50 -8.34 -20.83
N LEU A 141 3.16 -8.75 -19.74
CA LEU A 141 4.56 -9.19 -19.73
C LEU A 141 4.75 -10.64 -20.25
N GLY A 142 3.68 -11.29 -20.72
CA GLY A 142 3.72 -12.68 -21.21
C GLY A 142 3.88 -13.72 -20.10
N VAL A 143 3.60 -13.35 -18.84
CA VAL A 143 3.73 -14.22 -17.68
C VAL A 143 2.36 -14.83 -17.34
N SER A 144 2.23 -16.14 -17.50
CA SER A 144 0.96 -16.86 -17.34
C SER A 144 0.96 -17.88 -16.20
N ASN A 145 2.10 -18.11 -15.55
CA ASN A 145 2.24 -18.99 -14.40
C ASN A 145 1.79 -18.30 -13.11
N LEU A 146 0.55 -17.83 -13.11
CA LEU A 146 -0.07 -17.12 -12.00
C LEU A 146 -1.27 -17.85 -11.44
N LEU A 147 -1.54 -17.63 -10.15
CA LEU A 147 -2.71 -18.14 -9.46
C LEU A 147 -3.14 -17.15 -8.37
N VAL A 148 -4.45 -16.90 -8.24
CA VAL A 148 -5.01 -15.98 -7.23
C VAL A 148 -5.73 -16.76 -6.13
N GLY A 149 -5.37 -16.52 -4.88
CA GLY A 149 -6.08 -17.03 -3.70
C GLY A 149 -7.26 -16.13 -3.35
N ALA A 150 -8.48 -16.64 -3.48
CA ALA A 150 -9.67 -15.92 -3.06
C ALA A 150 -10.00 -16.18 -1.58
N MET A 151 -10.09 -15.11 -0.79
CA MET A 151 -10.40 -15.18 0.64
C MET A 151 -11.90 -15.25 0.93
N ASP A 152 -12.72 -14.95 -0.09
CA ASP A 152 -14.17 -15.00 -0.03
C ASP A 152 -14.78 -15.51 -1.36
N THR A 153 -16.02 -15.99 -1.29
CA THR A 153 -16.71 -16.60 -2.44
C THR A 153 -17.12 -15.58 -3.51
N LYS A 154 -17.31 -14.30 -3.15
CA LYS A 154 -17.69 -13.24 -4.09
C LYS A 154 -16.52 -12.96 -5.03
N LEU A 155 -15.30 -12.86 -4.49
CA LEU A 155 -14.09 -12.74 -5.29
C LEU A 155 -13.84 -13.98 -6.14
N LEU A 156 -13.94 -15.18 -5.56
CA LEU A 156 -13.78 -16.45 -6.30
C LEU A 156 -14.68 -16.48 -7.54
N ASN A 157 -15.97 -16.22 -7.36
CA ASN A 157 -16.96 -16.21 -8.43
C ASN A 157 -16.60 -15.17 -9.50
N ALA A 158 -16.28 -13.95 -9.08
CA ALA A 158 -16.01 -12.86 -10.00
C ALA A 158 -14.72 -13.08 -10.82
N LEU A 159 -13.66 -13.61 -10.21
CA LEU A 159 -12.42 -13.97 -10.92
C LEU A 159 -12.62 -15.16 -11.87
N TYR A 160 -13.36 -16.19 -11.45
CA TYR A 160 -13.70 -17.33 -12.32
C TYR A 160 -14.41 -16.87 -13.60
N TRP A 161 -15.42 -16.01 -13.48
CA TRP A 161 -16.17 -15.49 -14.62
C TRP A 161 -15.38 -14.51 -15.49
N LYS A 162 -14.27 -13.96 -15.00
CA LYS A 162 -13.30 -13.19 -15.77
C LYS A 162 -12.24 -14.04 -16.45
N GLY A 163 -12.26 -15.38 -16.28
CA GLY A 163 -11.24 -16.26 -16.84
C GLY A 163 -9.89 -16.17 -16.13
N ILE A 164 -9.87 -15.73 -14.87
CA ILE A 164 -8.65 -15.62 -14.05
C ILE A 164 -8.43 -16.92 -13.27
N PRO A 165 -7.22 -17.50 -13.27
CA PRO A 165 -6.89 -18.66 -12.46
C PRO A 165 -7.05 -18.35 -10.97
N VAL A 166 -7.97 -19.04 -10.30
CA VAL A 166 -8.33 -18.75 -8.91
C VAL A 166 -8.56 -20.04 -8.12
N PHE A 167 -8.20 -20.03 -6.84
CA PHE A 167 -8.52 -21.08 -5.87
C PHE A 167 -9.19 -20.48 -4.62
N ASP A 168 -9.95 -21.31 -3.92
CA ASP A 168 -10.59 -20.97 -2.66
C ASP A 168 -9.60 -21.21 -1.51
N MET A 169 -9.31 -20.17 -0.74
CA MET A 169 -8.45 -20.26 0.45
C MET A 169 -9.17 -20.87 1.65
N GLY A 170 -10.50 -20.94 1.65
CA GLY A 170 -11.30 -21.44 2.77
C GLY A 170 -11.23 -20.57 4.04
N SER A 171 -10.75 -19.32 3.92
CA SER A 171 -10.53 -18.43 5.07
C SER A 171 -11.80 -17.69 5.51
N HIS A 172 -12.78 -17.53 4.62
CA HIS A 172 -14.09 -16.89 4.88
C HIS A 172 -13.96 -15.51 5.57
N ILE A 173 -12.96 -14.72 5.17
CA ILE A 173 -12.71 -13.38 5.71
C ILE A 173 -13.71 -12.37 5.08
N SER A 174 -14.00 -11.27 5.79
CA SER A 174 -14.95 -10.24 5.33
C SER A 174 -14.62 -9.77 3.90
N THR A 175 -15.66 -9.38 3.16
CA THR A 175 -15.54 -8.78 1.83
C THR A 175 -15.09 -7.31 1.86
N ASP A 176 -15.03 -6.71 3.05
CA ASP A 176 -14.72 -5.29 3.24
C ASP A 176 -13.20 -5.05 3.36
N ASP A 177 -12.77 -3.82 3.09
CA ASP A 177 -11.41 -3.39 3.43
C ASP A 177 -11.28 -3.23 4.95
N VAL A 178 -10.36 -4.00 5.54
CA VAL A 178 -10.18 -4.09 6.99
C VAL A 178 -9.16 -3.10 7.53
N GLY A 179 -8.50 -2.33 6.65
CA GLY A 179 -7.48 -1.36 7.01
C GLY A 179 -6.16 -1.97 7.49
N TRP A 180 -5.06 -1.27 7.25
CA TRP A 180 -3.72 -1.69 7.70
C TRP A 180 -3.62 -1.70 9.23
N GLY A 181 -2.94 -2.70 9.79
CA GLY A 181 -2.69 -2.83 11.24
C GLY A 181 -3.88 -3.30 12.09
N SER A 182 -5.05 -3.59 11.50
CA SER A 182 -6.21 -4.09 12.24
C SER A 182 -6.04 -5.57 12.66
N PRO A 183 -6.80 -6.05 13.67
CA PRO A 183 -6.78 -7.47 14.05
C PRO A 183 -7.13 -8.42 12.89
N ILE A 184 -8.02 -7.99 11.99
CA ILE A 184 -8.38 -8.78 10.80
C ILE A 184 -7.25 -8.72 9.77
N PHE A 185 -6.55 -7.60 9.60
CA PHE A 185 -5.34 -7.51 8.79
C PHE A 185 -4.26 -8.49 9.27
N HIS A 186 -4.00 -8.59 10.58
CA HIS A 186 -3.11 -9.62 11.12
C HIS A 186 -3.59 -11.04 10.79
N LYS A 187 -4.90 -11.28 10.83
CA LYS A 187 -5.50 -12.56 10.41
C LYS A 187 -5.31 -12.83 8.92
N MET A 188 -5.32 -11.81 8.06
CA MET A 188 -5.01 -11.92 6.63
C MET A 188 -3.52 -12.24 6.40
N GLY A 189 -2.60 -11.57 7.10
CA GLY A 189 -1.17 -11.86 7.05
C GLY A 189 -0.84 -13.33 7.38
N ARG A 190 -1.55 -13.92 8.35
CA ARG A 190 -1.44 -15.37 8.63
C ARG A 190 -1.84 -16.26 7.46
N GLN A 191 -2.80 -15.84 6.62
CA GLN A 191 -3.20 -16.62 5.45
C GLN A 191 -2.09 -16.74 4.42
N LYS A 192 -1.24 -15.70 4.29
CA LYS A 192 -0.04 -15.73 3.44
C LYS A 192 0.94 -16.81 3.91
N VAL A 193 1.20 -16.89 5.21
CA VAL A 193 2.12 -17.90 5.76
C VAL A 193 1.53 -19.31 5.67
N LEU A 194 0.22 -19.47 5.91
CA LEU A 194 -0.48 -20.74 5.68
C LEU A 194 -0.35 -21.20 4.23
N LEU A 195 -0.48 -20.28 3.27
CA LEU A 195 -0.37 -20.58 1.85
C LEU A 195 1.05 -21.00 1.46
N ILE A 196 2.07 -20.30 1.94
CA ILE A 196 3.49 -20.66 1.74
C ILE A 196 3.74 -22.06 2.30
N ASN A 197 3.33 -22.32 3.54
CA ASN A 197 3.49 -23.62 4.18
C ASN A 197 2.70 -24.75 3.48
N ALA A 198 1.62 -24.43 2.75
CA ALA A 198 0.87 -25.40 1.96
C ALA A 198 1.53 -25.69 0.59
N ILE A 199 2.06 -24.68 -0.09
CA ILE A 199 2.61 -24.81 -1.45
C ILE A 199 4.04 -25.38 -1.45
N LEU A 200 4.91 -24.97 -0.53
CA LEU A 200 6.31 -25.43 -0.54
C LEU A 200 6.47 -26.97 -0.49
N PRO A 201 5.66 -27.73 0.29
CA PRO A 201 5.67 -29.19 0.25
C PRO A 201 5.30 -29.81 -1.11
N PHE A 202 4.59 -29.09 -1.99
CA PHE A 202 4.27 -29.58 -3.33
C PHE A 202 5.50 -29.69 -4.24
N GLY A 203 6.58 -28.95 -3.93
CA GLY A 203 7.86 -28.99 -4.64
C GLY A 203 8.05 -27.91 -5.70
N PHE A 204 7.18 -26.89 -5.72
CA PHE A 204 7.28 -25.74 -6.63
C PHE A 204 8.05 -24.58 -5.98
N GLU A 205 8.74 -23.79 -6.80
CA GLU A 205 9.22 -22.46 -6.41
C GLU A 205 8.03 -21.49 -6.39
N LEU A 206 7.94 -20.68 -5.34
CA LEU A 206 6.81 -19.80 -5.08
C LEU A 206 7.27 -18.35 -5.06
N LEU A 207 6.81 -17.54 -6.02
CA LEU A 207 6.89 -16.09 -5.93
C LEU A 207 5.58 -15.57 -5.34
N MET A 208 5.60 -15.24 -4.05
CA MET A 208 4.43 -14.75 -3.34
C MET A 208 4.44 -13.22 -3.29
N CYS A 209 3.28 -12.62 -3.54
CA CYS A 209 3.12 -11.17 -3.65
C CYS A 209 1.91 -10.69 -2.87
N ASP A 210 2.03 -9.54 -2.21
CA ASP A 210 0.87 -8.79 -1.76
C ASP A 210 0.06 -8.30 -2.97
N THR A 211 -1.23 -8.06 -2.78
CA THR A 211 -2.14 -7.67 -3.90
C THR A 211 -1.94 -6.22 -4.32
N ASP A 212 -1.37 -5.39 -3.46
CA ASP A 212 -1.15 -3.95 -3.63
C ASP A 212 0.25 -3.61 -4.17
N MET A 213 0.81 -4.52 -4.97
CA MET A 213 2.04 -4.31 -5.75
C MET A 213 1.76 -4.51 -7.24
N VAL A 214 2.60 -3.92 -8.09
CA VAL A 214 2.50 -3.99 -9.55
C VAL A 214 3.82 -4.45 -10.15
N TRP A 215 3.75 -5.36 -11.12
CA TRP A 215 4.90 -5.80 -11.92
C TRP A 215 5.08 -4.91 -13.16
N LEU A 216 6.25 -4.30 -13.31
CA LEU A 216 6.59 -3.43 -14.44
C LEU A 216 7.51 -4.14 -15.46
N LYS A 217 8.14 -5.24 -15.05
CA LYS A 217 8.99 -6.09 -15.88
C LYS A 217 8.86 -7.55 -15.42
N ASN A 218 9.04 -8.51 -16.34
CA ASN A 218 8.99 -9.92 -16.00
C ASN A 218 10.07 -10.26 -14.94
N PRO A 219 9.70 -10.71 -13.72
CA PRO A 219 10.65 -10.92 -12.63
C PRO A 219 11.44 -12.22 -12.74
N LEU A 220 10.93 -13.22 -13.47
CA LEU A 220 11.51 -14.57 -13.45
C LEU A 220 12.97 -14.61 -13.93
N PRO A 221 13.37 -13.90 -15.01
CA PRO A 221 14.77 -13.85 -15.42
C PRO A 221 15.70 -13.24 -14.36
N TYR A 222 15.23 -12.26 -13.59
CA TYR A 222 16.01 -11.65 -12.52
C TYR A 222 16.25 -12.63 -11.37
N LEU A 223 15.18 -13.30 -10.91
CA LEU A 223 15.23 -14.27 -9.82
C LEU A 223 16.11 -15.49 -10.19
N ALA A 224 16.11 -15.89 -11.46
CA ALA A 224 16.92 -16.99 -11.98
C ALA A 224 18.44 -16.72 -11.93
N ARG A 225 18.88 -15.46 -11.79
CA ARG A 225 20.31 -15.12 -11.64
C ARG A 225 20.91 -15.60 -10.31
N TYR A 226 20.06 -15.93 -9.34
CA TYR A 226 20.46 -16.33 -7.98
C TYR A 226 19.93 -17.74 -7.67
N PRO A 227 20.41 -18.79 -8.38
CA PRO A 227 19.89 -20.15 -8.21
C PRO A 227 20.18 -20.72 -6.81
N ASP A 228 21.26 -20.27 -6.16
CA ASP A 228 21.66 -20.71 -4.83
C ASP A 228 20.82 -20.15 -3.68
N ALA A 229 20.06 -19.08 -3.90
CA ALA A 229 19.24 -18.50 -2.83
C ALA A 229 18.08 -19.44 -2.46
N ASP A 230 17.90 -19.72 -1.18
CA ASP A 230 16.68 -20.40 -0.72
C ASP A 230 15.49 -19.42 -0.78
N ILE A 231 15.75 -18.15 -0.42
CA ILE A 231 14.77 -17.07 -0.42
C ILE A 231 15.38 -15.80 -1.02
N LEU A 232 14.60 -15.09 -1.82
CA LEU A 232 14.84 -13.68 -2.16
C LEU A 232 13.70 -12.85 -1.60
N THR A 233 13.98 -11.76 -0.88
CA THR A 233 12.96 -10.92 -0.25
C THR A 233 13.17 -9.45 -0.54
N SER A 234 12.10 -8.67 -0.70
CA SER A 234 12.17 -7.20 -0.68
C SER A 234 12.53 -6.66 0.71
N SER A 235 12.78 -5.35 0.81
CA SER A 235 13.05 -4.64 2.07
C SER A 235 12.21 -3.36 2.18
N ASP A 236 12.01 -2.90 3.41
CA ASP A 236 11.47 -1.56 3.72
C ASP A 236 12.60 -0.51 3.80
N GLN A 237 13.78 -0.83 3.27
CA GLN A 237 14.91 0.08 3.21
C GLN A 237 14.58 1.22 2.23
N VAL A 238 14.90 2.45 2.62
CA VAL A 238 14.66 3.64 1.80
C VAL A 238 15.96 4.30 1.34
N VAL A 239 17.08 4.01 2.01
CA VAL A 239 18.41 4.42 1.58
C VAL A 239 18.99 3.30 0.70
N PRO A 240 19.23 3.55 -0.61
CA PRO A 240 19.72 2.51 -1.50
C PRO A 240 21.09 2.02 -1.05
N THR A 241 21.26 0.72 -0.99
CA THR A 241 22.54 0.08 -0.63
C THR A 241 23.41 -0.20 -1.86
N VAL A 242 22.80 -0.22 -3.04
CA VAL A 242 23.44 -0.39 -4.35
C VAL A 242 22.82 0.58 -5.35
N VAL A 243 23.60 0.94 -6.39
CA VAL A 243 23.16 1.84 -7.47
C VAL A 243 22.95 1.12 -8.80
N ASP A 244 23.22 -0.18 -8.83
CA ASP A 244 23.05 -1.07 -9.97
C ASP A 244 21.88 -2.05 -9.72
N ASP A 245 21.83 -3.15 -10.47
CA ASP A 245 20.79 -4.16 -10.39
C ASP A 245 21.21 -5.43 -9.64
N ARG A 246 22.28 -5.39 -8.83
CA ARG A 246 22.65 -6.49 -7.91
C ARG A 246 21.73 -6.55 -6.70
N LEU A 247 21.80 -7.63 -5.92
CA LEU A 247 21.13 -7.68 -4.62
C LEU A 247 21.60 -6.53 -3.72
N ALA A 248 20.72 -6.08 -2.83
CA ALA A 248 21.06 -5.10 -1.81
C ALA A 248 22.22 -5.59 -0.93
N ASP A 249 23.09 -4.67 -0.51
CA ASP A 249 24.15 -5.00 0.44
C ASP A 249 23.52 -5.25 1.81
N TRP A 250 23.35 -6.53 2.14
CA TRP A 250 22.71 -6.98 3.37
C TRP A 250 23.38 -6.46 4.64
N LYS A 251 24.67 -6.07 4.59
CA LYS A 251 25.39 -5.47 5.73
C LYS A 251 24.94 -4.04 6.01
N GLN A 252 24.40 -3.37 4.99
CA GLN A 252 23.90 -1.99 5.06
C GLN A 252 22.39 -1.90 5.21
N VAL A 253 21.65 -3.00 4.98
CA VAL A 253 20.19 -3.05 5.16
C VAL A 253 19.83 -3.10 6.65
N GLY A 254 19.53 -1.93 7.21
CA GLY A 254 19.06 -1.77 8.59
C GLY A 254 17.54 -1.93 8.75
N ALA A 255 16.76 -1.72 7.69
CA ALA A 255 15.31 -1.81 7.72
C ALA A 255 14.77 -3.26 7.74
N ALA A 256 13.47 -3.41 8.00
CA ALA A 256 12.81 -4.70 7.96
C ALA A 256 12.89 -5.33 6.55
N TYR A 257 13.04 -6.65 6.49
CA TYR A 257 12.81 -7.40 5.26
C TYR A 257 11.31 -7.43 5.02
N ASN A 258 10.90 -6.83 3.90
CA ASN A 258 9.51 -6.69 3.51
C ASN A 258 9.02 -8.01 2.88
N ILE A 259 7.89 -8.50 3.36
CA ILE A 259 7.29 -9.79 2.96
C ILE A 259 6.15 -9.63 1.94
N GLY A 260 6.13 -8.51 1.21
CA GLY A 260 5.18 -8.26 0.13
C GLY A 260 5.68 -8.67 -1.25
N ILE A 261 7.00 -8.88 -1.41
CA ILE A 261 7.59 -9.51 -2.59
C ILE A 261 8.69 -10.47 -2.11
N PHE A 262 8.41 -11.77 -2.16
CA PHE A 262 9.38 -12.77 -1.76
C PHE A 262 9.26 -14.09 -2.53
N HIS A 263 10.41 -14.54 -3.01
CA HIS A 263 10.57 -15.77 -3.77
C HIS A 263 11.10 -16.86 -2.84
N TRP A 264 10.46 -18.03 -2.86
CA TRP A 264 10.81 -19.18 -2.03
C TRP A 264 11.12 -20.39 -2.90
N ARG A 265 12.27 -21.02 -2.66
CA ARG A 265 12.57 -22.34 -3.19
C ARG A 265 12.15 -23.42 -2.18
N PRO A 266 11.67 -24.59 -2.63
CA PRO A 266 11.16 -25.64 -1.73
C PRO A 266 12.30 -26.47 -1.10
N THR A 267 13.35 -25.82 -0.64
CA THR A 267 14.52 -26.45 -0.01
C THR A 267 14.20 -26.87 1.43
N PRO A 268 14.96 -27.81 2.01
CA PRO A 268 14.79 -28.20 3.41
C PRO A 268 14.82 -27.01 4.41
N PRO A 269 15.78 -26.06 4.36
CA PRO A 269 15.79 -24.93 5.29
C PRO A 269 14.59 -24.00 5.09
N ALA A 270 14.19 -23.71 3.84
CA ALA A 270 13.02 -22.86 3.56
C ALA A 270 11.72 -23.48 4.08
N LYS A 271 11.51 -24.79 3.90
CA LYS A 271 10.35 -25.51 4.45
C LYS A 271 10.34 -25.50 5.98
N LYS A 272 11.51 -25.65 6.60
CA LYS A 272 11.65 -25.59 8.06
C LYS A 272 11.28 -24.21 8.59
N LEU A 273 11.80 -23.14 7.98
CA LEU A 273 11.46 -21.76 8.32
C LEU A 273 9.96 -21.51 8.16
N ALA A 274 9.35 -21.88 7.03
CA ALA A 274 7.92 -21.69 6.81
C ALA A 274 7.06 -22.37 7.88
N LYS A 275 7.47 -23.58 8.33
CA LYS A 275 6.79 -24.30 9.40
C LYS A 275 6.96 -23.64 10.77
N GLU A 276 8.17 -23.22 11.13
CA GLU A 276 8.42 -22.51 12.39
C GLU A 276 7.70 -21.16 12.43
N TRP A 277 7.67 -20.45 11.31
CA TRP A 277 6.99 -19.16 11.19
C TRP A 277 5.48 -19.31 11.37
N ILE A 278 4.83 -20.29 10.74
CA ILE A 278 3.40 -20.49 10.97
C ILE A 278 3.10 -20.92 12.42
N ASP A 279 3.94 -21.77 13.01
CA ASP A 279 3.75 -22.21 14.40
C ASP A 279 3.85 -21.02 15.38
N MET A 280 4.81 -20.12 15.17
CA MET A 280 4.95 -18.87 15.91
C MET A 280 3.69 -18.01 15.79
N LEU A 281 3.19 -17.80 14.57
CA LEU A 281 2.02 -16.93 14.33
C LEU A 281 0.69 -17.52 14.81
N LEU A 282 0.60 -18.86 14.91
CA LEU A 282 -0.56 -19.54 15.49
C LEU A 282 -0.51 -19.57 17.02
N ALA A 283 0.69 -19.50 17.61
CA ALA A 283 0.87 -19.49 19.05
C ALA A 283 0.57 -18.14 19.71
N ASP A 284 0.81 -17.02 19.01
CA ASP A 284 0.51 -15.67 19.49
C ASP A 284 -0.13 -14.81 18.40
N ASP A 285 -1.38 -14.41 18.63
CA ASP A 285 -2.17 -13.65 17.67
C ASP A 285 -1.80 -12.16 17.60
N ARG A 286 -0.90 -11.70 18.46
CA ARG A 286 -0.38 -10.33 18.49
C ARG A 286 0.86 -10.16 17.62
N ILE A 287 1.54 -11.25 17.26
CA ILE A 287 2.72 -11.19 16.39
C ILE A 287 2.26 -10.85 14.97
N TRP A 288 2.78 -9.75 14.45
CA TRP A 288 2.65 -9.37 13.04
C TRP A 288 3.55 -10.26 12.19
N ASP A 289 3.04 -10.74 11.05
CA ASP A 289 3.72 -11.72 10.18
C ASP A 289 5.10 -11.23 9.73
N GLN A 290 5.23 -9.97 9.29
CA GLN A 290 6.52 -9.38 8.92
C GLN A 290 7.53 -9.38 10.08
N ASN A 291 7.08 -9.03 11.29
CA ASN A 291 7.95 -9.02 12.47
C ASN A 291 8.41 -10.44 12.82
N GLY A 292 7.50 -11.42 12.81
CA GLY A 292 7.84 -12.82 13.06
C GLY A 292 8.83 -13.38 12.04
N PHE A 293 8.68 -13.03 10.75
CA PHE A 293 9.66 -13.41 9.72
C PHE A 293 11.03 -12.81 10.01
N ASN A 294 11.09 -11.51 10.28
CA ASN A 294 12.35 -10.82 10.58
C ASN A 294 13.03 -11.36 11.83
N GLU A 295 12.28 -11.67 12.89
CA GLU A 295 12.79 -12.29 14.11
C GLU A 295 13.47 -13.62 13.81
N LEU A 296 12.81 -14.50 13.04
CA LEU A 296 13.33 -15.82 12.71
C LEU A 296 14.57 -15.75 11.81
N VAL A 297 14.50 -15.00 10.70
CA VAL A 297 15.61 -14.97 9.73
C VAL A 297 16.84 -14.23 10.27
N ARG A 298 16.64 -13.25 11.16
CA ARG A 298 17.73 -12.48 11.77
C ARG A 298 18.26 -13.08 13.08
N ARG A 299 17.67 -14.18 13.59
CA ARG A 299 18.10 -14.86 14.84
C ARG A 299 19.60 -15.09 14.90
N GLN A 300 20.18 -15.56 13.80
CA GLN A 300 21.61 -15.60 13.58
C GLN A 300 21.89 -15.37 12.10
N THR A 301 22.54 -14.26 11.81
CA THR A 301 23.08 -13.93 10.50
C THR A 301 24.50 -14.50 10.39
N GLY A 302 24.74 -15.21 9.30
CA GLY A 302 26.00 -15.87 9.00
C GLY A 302 26.86 -15.05 8.02
N PRO A 303 28.01 -15.60 7.60
CA PRO A 303 28.84 -14.95 6.59
C PRO A 303 28.11 -14.88 5.25
N ALA A 304 28.70 -14.14 4.30
CA ALA A 304 28.29 -14.21 2.90
C ALA A 304 28.38 -15.68 2.41
N PHE A 305 27.47 -16.06 1.51
CA PHE A 305 27.49 -17.38 0.87
C PHE A 305 28.69 -17.51 -0.08
N ASP A 306 28.94 -16.44 -0.84
CA ASP A 306 30.11 -16.22 -1.68
C ASP A 306 30.41 -14.70 -1.73
N ASP A 307 31.49 -14.32 -2.43
CA ASP A 307 31.96 -12.93 -2.48
C ASP A 307 31.20 -12.03 -3.48
N GLU A 308 30.41 -12.59 -4.40
CA GLU A 308 29.90 -11.86 -5.58
C GLU A 308 28.38 -11.79 -5.69
N SER A 309 27.66 -12.79 -5.18
CA SER A 309 26.21 -12.95 -5.36
C SER A 309 25.38 -11.98 -4.53
N GLY A 310 25.91 -11.50 -3.40
CA GLY A 310 25.15 -10.76 -2.38
C GLY A 310 24.24 -11.66 -1.52
N ILE A 311 24.31 -12.98 -1.67
CA ILE A 311 23.61 -13.96 -0.84
C ILE A 311 24.37 -14.16 0.47
N PHE A 312 23.65 -14.35 1.58
CA PHE A 312 24.24 -14.59 2.90
C PHE A 312 23.48 -15.68 3.67
N TYR A 313 24.18 -16.30 4.63
CA TYR A 313 23.54 -17.26 5.51
C TYR A 313 22.70 -16.54 6.59
N SER A 314 21.55 -17.11 6.90
CA SER A 314 20.56 -16.58 7.84
C SER A 314 19.83 -17.75 8.51
N TYR A 315 18.92 -17.47 9.46
CA TYR A 315 18.13 -18.51 10.16
C TYR A 315 19.03 -19.64 10.70
N ASP A 316 19.83 -19.30 11.72
CA ASP A 316 20.82 -20.18 12.37
C ASP A 316 21.91 -20.69 11.41
N GLY A 317 22.25 -19.88 10.41
CA GLY A 317 23.24 -20.22 9.39
C GLY A 317 22.80 -21.29 8.39
N ASN A 318 21.52 -21.67 8.36
CA ASN A 318 21.02 -22.77 7.54
C ASN A 318 20.36 -22.32 6.23
N LEU A 319 19.94 -21.05 6.14
CA LEU A 319 19.17 -20.52 5.02
C LEU A 319 20.02 -19.50 4.23
N LYS A 320 20.12 -19.70 2.91
CA LYS A 320 20.72 -18.73 1.99
C LYS A 320 19.68 -17.69 1.59
N LEU A 321 19.87 -16.45 2.04
CA LEU A 321 18.95 -15.34 1.81
C LEU A 321 19.60 -14.29 0.91
N GLY A 322 18.81 -13.71 0.01
CA GLY A 322 19.17 -12.52 -0.76
C GLY A 322 18.11 -11.42 -0.61
N ILE A 323 18.54 -10.16 -0.67
CA ILE A 323 17.64 -9.01 -0.54
C ILE A 323 17.53 -8.31 -1.89
N LEU A 324 16.30 -8.18 -2.39
CA LEU A 324 16.01 -7.50 -3.64
C LEU A 324 16.28 -5.98 -3.49
N PRO A 325 17.01 -5.35 -4.42
CA PRO A 325 17.43 -3.97 -4.30
C PRO A 325 16.26 -2.97 -4.44
N GLU A 326 16.28 -1.95 -3.60
CA GLU A 326 15.21 -0.97 -3.42
C GLU A 326 15.01 -0.06 -4.66
N SER A 327 16.01 -0.02 -5.54
CA SER A 327 16.04 0.78 -6.77
C SER A 327 15.21 0.20 -7.91
N ILE A 328 14.96 -1.11 -7.91
CA ILE A 328 14.20 -1.81 -8.96
C ILE A 328 13.10 -2.74 -8.42
N PHE A 329 13.12 -3.10 -7.14
CA PHE A 329 11.98 -3.65 -6.41
C PHE A 329 11.49 -2.57 -5.44
N CYS A 330 10.85 -1.55 -5.99
CA CYS A 330 10.66 -0.29 -5.31
C CYS A 330 9.53 -0.36 -4.27
N SER A 331 9.77 0.27 -3.13
CA SER A 331 8.71 0.69 -2.21
C SER A 331 8.03 1.96 -2.74
N GLY A 332 6.92 2.37 -2.12
CA GLY A 332 6.28 3.62 -2.51
C GLY A 332 7.16 4.84 -2.26
N HIS A 333 7.99 4.82 -1.21
CA HIS A 333 8.94 5.91 -0.96
C HIS A 333 10.02 5.97 -2.05
N THR A 334 10.66 4.84 -2.36
CA THR A 334 11.76 4.82 -3.34
C THR A 334 11.31 5.07 -4.78
N TYR A 335 10.05 4.75 -5.10
CA TYR A 335 9.46 5.02 -6.41
C TYR A 335 8.88 6.43 -6.54
N PHE A 336 7.96 6.82 -5.64
CA PHE A 336 7.14 8.03 -5.82
C PHE A 336 7.79 9.30 -5.23
N VAL A 337 8.61 9.16 -4.18
CA VAL A 337 9.25 10.30 -3.51
C VAL A 337 10.67 10.51 -4.05
N GLN A 338 11.46 9.43 -4.05
CA GLN A 338 12.86 9.50 -4.47
C GLN A 338 13.06 9.31 -5.98
N ALA A 339 12.14 8.62 -6.66
CA ALA A 339 12.29 8.22 -8.07
C ALA A 339 13.65 7.55 -8.36
N LEU A 340 14.10 6.63 -7.48
CA LEU A 340 15.44 6.01 -7.54
C LEU A 340 15.76 5.42 -8.92
N HIS A 341 14.79 4.72 -9.51
CA HIS A 341 14.94 4.12 -10.84
C HIS A 341 15.29 5.16 -11.91
N GLN A 342 14.76 6.39 -11.84
CA GLN A 342 15.11 7.47 -12.77
C GLN A 342 16.51 8.03 -12.49
N GLN A 343 16.86 8.17 -11.21
CA GLN A 343 18.17 8.69 -10.79
C GLN A 343 19.30 7.74 -11.19
N PHE A 344 19.10 6.44 -11.03
CA PHE A 344 20.07 5.40 -11.41
C PHE A 344 19.91 4.90 -12.85
N ARG A 345 18.92 5.41 -13.59
CA ARG A 345 18.61 5.02 -14.97
C ARG A 345 18.35 3.52 -15.11
N LEU A 346 17.69 2.94 -14.12
CA LEU A 346 17.31 1.54 -14.08
C LEU A 346 15.83 1.37 -14.49
N GLN A 347 15.50 0.16 -14.94
CA GLN A 347 14.12 -0.23 -15.22
C GLN A 347 13.58 -1.04 -14.03
N PRO A 348 12.57 -0.54 -13.31
CA PRO A 348 12.02 -1.25 -12.16
C PRO A 348 11.31 -2.54 -12.58
N TYR A 349 11.45 -3.58 -11.76
CA TYR A 349 10.68 -4.82 -11.87
C TYR A 349 9.34 -4.73 -11.16
N ALA A 350 9.33 -4.12 -9.98
CA ALA A 350 8.14 -4.05 -9.15
C ALA A 350 7.98 -2.69 -8.47
N LEU A 351 6.72 -2.37 -8.19
CA LEU A 351 6.30 -1.23 -7.41
C LEU A 351 5.35 -1.70 -6.33
N HIS A 352 5.78 -1.69 -5.08
CA HIS A 352 4.96 -2.04 -3.91
C HIS A 352 4.45 -0.76 -3.25
N THR A 353 3.14 -0.68 -3.00
CA THR A 353 2.49 0.52 -2.44
C THR A 353 2.65 0.66 -0.91
N THR A 354 3.86 0.41 -0.40
CA THR A 354 4.28 0.71 0.98
C THR A 354 4.69 2.17 1.13
N PHE A 355 4.74 2.69 2.37
CA PHE A 355 5.05 4.10 2.65
C PHE A 355 4.09 5.07 1.95
N GLN A 356 2.79 4.84 2.09
CA GLN A 356 1.73 5.67 1.52
C GLN A 356 0.67 6.04 2.55
N TYR A 357 0.02 7.18 2.33
CA TYR A 357 -1.04 7.71 3.16
C TYR A 357 -2.42 7.38 2.57
N ALA A 358 -3.49 7.77 3.27
CA ALA A 358 -4.88 7.61 2.80
C ALA A 358 -5.34 6.15 2.52
N GLY A 359 -4.67 5.15 3.10
CA GLY A 359 -5.08 3.74 3.01
C GLY A 359 -5.21 3.24 1.57
N THR A 360 -6.21 2.40 1.30
CA THR A 360 -6.43 1.78 -0.03
C THR A 360 -6.72 2.82 -1.12
N GLU A 361 -7.42 3.91 -0.79
CA GLU A 361 -7.68 5.00 -1.72
C GLU A 361 -6.40 5.73 -2.14
N GLY A 362 -5.50 5.99 -1.18
CA GLY A 362 -4.18 6.53 -1.46
C GLY A 362 -3.34 5.60 -2.34
N LYS A 363 -3.33 4.30 -2.03
CA LYS A 363 -2.65 3.27 -2.84
C LYS A 363 -3.08 3.28 -4.30
N ARG A 364 -4.40 3.33 -4.52
CA ARG A 364 -4.96 3.39 -5.86
C ARG A 364 -4.56 4.68 -6.56
N HIS A 365 -4.68 5.82 -5.89
CA HIS A 365 -4.31 7.12 -6.43
C HIS A 365 -2.83 7.17 -6.83
N ARG A 366 -1.92 6.61 -6.02
CA ARG A 366 -0.48 6.53 -6.34
C ARG A 366 -0.19 5.72 -7.59
N LEU A 367 -0.83 4.56 -7.73
CA LEU A 367 -0.67 3.74 -8.94
C LEU A 367 -1.25 4.44 -10.17
N ARG A 368 -2.34 5.20 -10.02
CA ARG A 368 -2.89 6.04 -11.10
C ARG A 368 -2.01 7.25 -11.42
N GLU A 369 -1.35 7.86 -10.44
CA GLU A 369 -0.38 8.94 -10.65
C GLU A 369 0.80 8.44 -11.50
N ALA A 370 1.26 7.21 -11.24
CA ALA A 370 2.25 6.54 -12.08
C ALA A 370 1.68 5.96 -13.39
N MET A 371 0.37 6.07 -13.63
CA MET A 371 -0.34 5.54 -14.81
C MET A 371 -0.22 4.01 -14.98
N VAL A 372 -0.08 3.28 -13.87
CA VAL A 372 0.07 1.82 -13.84
C VAL A 372 -1.13 1.10 -13.22
N PHE A 373 -2.19 1.80 -12.83
CA PHE A 373 -3.43 1.15 -12.39
C PHE A 373 -4.32 0.74 -13.57
N PHE A 374 -4.96 -0.44 -13.50
CA PHE A 374 -5.85 -0.91 -14.57
C PHE A 374 -7.29 -0.47 -14.31
N ASP A 375 -7.64 0.70 -14.83
CA ASP A 375 -8.97 1.29 -14.70
C ASP A 375 -9.92 0.88 -15.84
N PRO A 376 -11.24 0.83 -15.58
CA PRO A 376 -12.24 0.59 -16.62
C PRO A 376 -12.40 1.84 -17.51
N PRO A 377 -12.93 1.69 -18.74
CA PRO A 377 -13.05 2.80 -19.70
C PRO A 377 -13.80 4.03 -19.17
N GLU A 378 -14.80 3.83 -18.30
CA GLU A 378 -15.61 4.89 -17.69
C GLU A 378 -14.78 5.83 -16.81
N TYR A 379 -13.64 5.37 -16.27
CA TYR A 379 -12.75 6.20 -15.48
C TYR A 379 -12.18 7.38 -16.29
N TYR A 380 -11.92 7.14 -17.59
CA TYR A 380 -11.27 8.06 -18.51
C TYR A 380 -12.23 9.02 -19.22
N ASP A 381 -13.54 8.83 -19.06
CA ASP A 381 -14.57 9.66 -19.68
C ASP A 381 -15.67 9.98 -18.67
N ALA A 382 -15.34 10.90 -17.76
CA ALA A 382 -16.20 11.27 -16.66
C ALA A 382 -17.42 12.08 -17.15
N PRO A 383 -18.63 11.79 -16.65
CA PRO A 383 -19.80 12.64 -16.88
C PRO A 383 -19.54 14.09 -16.47
N GLY A 384 -19.99 15.05 -17.28
CA GLY A 384 -19.72 16.49 -17.07
C GLY A 384 -18.36 16.97 -17.59
N GLY A 385 -17.45 16.04 -17.91
CA GLY A 385 -16.12 16.35 -18.41
C GLY A 385 -15.16 16.83 -17.32
N PHE A 386 -14.01 17.31 -17.75
CA PHE A 386 -12.86 17.58 -16.88
C PHE A 386 -12.59 19.08 -16.75
N LEU A 387 -12.04 19.48 -15.62
CA LEU A 387 -11.46 20.79 -15.38
C LEU A 387 -9.96 20.60 -15.09
N SER A 388 -9.11 21.35 -15.77
CA SER A 388 -7.68 21.41 -15.45
C SER A 388 -7.23 22.87 -15.38
N PHE A 389 -6.20 23.13 -14.60
CA PHE A 389 -5.54 24.43 -14.59
C PHE A 389 -4.02 24.23 -14.55
N ARG A 390 -3.29 25.23 -15.03
CA ARG A 390 -1.83 25.25 -14.88
C ARG A 390 -1.52 26.01 -13.60
N PRO A 391 -0.94 25.37 -12.57
CA PRO A 391 -0.53 26.09 -11.38
C PRO A 391 0.54 27.12 -11.76
N SER A 392 0.42 28.33 -11.24
CA SER A 392 1.52 29.29 -11.22
C SER A 392 2.32 29.04 -9.96
N ILE A 393 3.65 28.97 -10.03
CA ILE A 393 4.56 28.94 -8.88
C ILE A 393 5.76 29.78 -9.27
N SER A 394 6.08 30.82 -8.51
CA SER A 394 7.25 31.64 -8.79
C SER A 394 8.52 30.81 -8.57
N LYS A 395 9.56 31.05 -9.38
CA LYS A 395 10.84 30.35 -9.23
C LYS A 395 11.45 30.60 -7.85
N SER A 396 11.28 31.79 -7.31
CA SER A 396 11.78 32.14 -5.97
C SER A 396 11.11 31.31 -4.88
N LEU A 397 9.77 31.19 -4.92
CA LEU A 397 9.05 30.36 -3.96
C LEU A 397 9.41 28.88 -4.06
N LEU A 398 9.83 28.41 -5.24
CA LEU A 398 10.22 27.02 -5.44
C LEU A 398 11.69 26.72 -5.10
N LEU A 399 12.62 27.63 -5.41
CA LEU A 399 14.07 27.35 -5.42
C LEU A 399 14.90 28.20 -4.45
N ASP A 400 14.41 29.38 -4.03
CA ASP A 400 15.22 30.28 -3.21
C ASP A 400 15.14 29.89 -1.73
N GLY A 401 16.20 30.20 -0.99
CA GLY A 401 16.28 30.02 0.45
C GLY A 401 16.49 28.56 0.90
N GLU A 402 16.59 28.38 2.22
CA GLU A 402 16.72 27.07 2.82
C GLU A 402 15.41 26.28 2.74
N HIS A 403 15.50 24.96 2.61
CA HIS A 403 14.36 24.05 2.64
C HIS A 403 14.06 23.65 4.08
N ASN A 404 13.27 24.48 4.75
CA ASN A 404 12.82 24.28 6.12
C ASN A 404 11.29 24.34 6.23
N LEU A 405 10.78 24.20 7.45
CA LEU A 405 9.34 24.13 7.74
C LEU A 405 8.57 25.36 7.22
N GLU A 406 9.10 26.57 7.46
CA GLU A 406 8.46 27.81 7.05
C GLU A 406 8.39 27.92 5.51
N SER A 407 9.50 27.60 4.83
CA SER A 407 9.55 27.60 3.37
C SER A 407 8.63 26.53 2.75
N HIS A 408 8.50 25.37 3.41
CA HIS A 408 7.62 24.28 2.98
C HIS A 408 6.16 24.72 3.00
N PHE A 409 5.70 25.22 4.16
CA PHE A 409 4.33 25.67 4.30
C PHE A 409 4.06 26.89 3.43
N SER A 410 5.00 27.81 3.24
CA SER A 410 4.84 28.91 2.28
C SER A 410 4.57 28.41 0.85
N LEU A 411 5.31 27.40 0.39
CA LEU A 411 5.11 26.78 -0.93
C LEU A 411 3.78 26.01 -1.03
N ILE A 412 3.43 25.21 -0.02
CA ILE A 412 2.19 24.44 -0.01
C ILE A 412 0.98 25.36 0.10
N ASN A 413 0.97 26.33 1.01
CA ASN A 413 -0.09 27.30 1.19
C ASN A 413 -0.42 28.07 -0.10
N TYR A 414 0.60 28.45 -0.85
CA TYR A 414 0.44 29.11 -2.15
C TYR A 414 -0.22 28.22 -3.21
N GLN A 415 0.14 26.94 -3.25
CA GLN A 415 -0.48 25.95 -4.14
C GLN A 415 -1.90 25.60 -3.70
N MET A 416 -2.13 25.40 -2.40
CA MET A 416 -3.44 25.09 -1.82
C MET A 416 -4.47 26.17 -2.11
N ARG A 417 -4.08 27.46 -2.08
CA ARG A 417 -4.99 28.56 -2.44
C ARG A 417 -5.50 28.42 -3.88
N GLN A 418 -4.61 28.10 -4.82
CA GLN A 418 -5.00 27.88 -6.23
C GLN A 418 -5.89 26.62 -6.38
N ILE A 419 -5.54 25.54 -5.67
CA ILE A 419 -6.33 24.30 -5.68
C ILE A 419 -7.72 24.54 -5.07
N ARG A 420 -7.85 25.36 -4.02
CA ARG A 420 -9.13 25.74 -3.41
C ARG A 420 -10.05 26.41 -4.43
N SER A 421 -9.56 27.39 -5.18
CA SER A 421 -10.33 28.05 -6.25
C SER A 421 -10.70 27.06 -7.36
N ALA A 422 -9.80 26.15 -7.73
CA ALA A 422 -10.08 25.11 -8.74
C ALA A 422 -11.15 24.10 -8.27
N LEU A 423 -11.14 23.71 -6.99
CA LEU A 423 -12.18 22.87 -6.39
C LEU A 423 -13.54 23.58 -6.38
N ALA A 424 -13.56 24.88 -6.09
CA ALA A 424 -14.78 25.68 -6.14
C ALA A 424 -15.37 25.74 -7.56
N LEU A 425 -14.52 26.02 -8.56
CA LEU A 425 -14.91 26.01 -9.97
C LEU A 425 -15.40 24.63 -10.44
N ALA A 426 -14.70 23.56 -10.06
CA ALA A 426 -15.12 22.18 -10.35
C ALA A 426 -16.51 21.88 -9.78
N SER A 427 -16.76 22.31 -8.53
CA SER A 427 -18.06 22.18 -7.87
C SER A 427 -19.17 23.00 -8.54
N VAL A 428 -18.86 24.23 -8.98
CA VAL A 428 -19.81 25.12 -9.66
C VAL A 428 -20.19 24.59 -11.04
N LEU A 429 -19.19 24.14 -11.80
CA LEU A 429 -19.36 23.68 -13.18
C LEU A 429 -19.77 22.21 -13.29
N ASN A 430 -19.83 21.49 -12.16
CA ASN A 430 -20.06 20.05 -12.10
C ASN A 430 -19.06 19.26 -12.98
N ARG A 431 -17.77 19.51 -12.77
CA ARG A 431 -16.66 18.91 -13.53
C ARG A 431 -15.72 18.15 -12.63
N THR A 432 -15.10 17.10 -13.15
CA THR A 432 -14.04 16.38 -12.46
C THR A 432 -12.74 17.18 -12.52
N LEU A 433 -12.16 17.53 -11.37
CA LEU A 433 -10.90 18.28 -11.30
C LEU A 433 -9.71 17.36 -11.55
N VAL A 434 -8.93 17.63 -12.58
CA VAL A 434 -7.58 17.08 -12.71
C VAL A 434 -6.67 17.88 -11.79
N MET A 435 -6.21 17.25 -10.71
CA MET A 435 -5.35 17.88 -9.71
C MET A 435 -4.03 18.33 -10.36
N PRO A 436 -3.44 19.47 -9.96
CA PRO A 436 -2.15 19.89 -10.49
C PRO A 436 -1.02 19.03 -9.90
N PRO A 437 0.16 18.98 -10.54
CA PRO A 437 1.37 18.47 -9.90
C PRO A 437 1.67 19.30 -8.65
N LEU A 438 1.96 18.64 -7.52
CA LEU A 438 2.20 19.29 -6.23
C LEU A 438 3.70 19.28 -5.90
N TRP A 439 4.25 20.44 -5.53
CA TRP A 439 5.66 20.56 -5.15
C TRP A 439 5.83 20.68 -3.65
N CYS A 440 6.68 19.84 -3.07
CA CYS A 440 7.04 19.88 -1.65
C CYS A 440 8.54 20.19 -1.48
N ARG A 441 8.86 20.96 -0.43
CA ARG A 441 10.25 21.11 0.04
C ARG A 441 10.66 20.06 1.06
N LEU A 442 9.71 19.44 1.74
CA LEU A 442 9.95 18.46 2.80
C LEU A 442 9.10 17.22 2.55
N ASP A 443 9.66 16.08 2.91
CA ASP A 443 9.00 14.78 2.96
C ASP A 443 7.90 14.74 4.03
N ARG A 444 7.02 13.74 3.96
CA ARG A 444 6.04 13.44 5.02
C ARG A 444 6.30 12.01 5.50
N LEU A 445 6.46 11.84 6.81
CA LEU A 445 6.68 10.53 7.45
C LEU A 445 5.77 10.39 8.69
N TRP A 446 5.74 9.19 9.29
CA TRP A 446 4.96 8.91 10.51
C TRP A 446 5.71 9.24 11.81
N PHE A 447 6.92 9.76 11.70
CA PHE A 447 7.81 10.01 12.84
C PHE A 447 8.62 11.29 12.60
N PRO A 448 9.21 11.89 13.66
CA PRO A 448 9.98 13.12 13.53
C PRO A 448 11.19 12.97 12.60
N HIS A 449 11.41 13.95 11.73
CA HIS A 449 12.48 13.90 10.73
C HIS A 449 12.94 15.31 10.28
N PRO A 450 14.16 15.46 9.74
CA PRO A 450 14.71 16.77 9.38
C PRO A 450 14.21 17.28 8.01
N GLY A 451 13.03 16.86 7.58
CA GLY A 451 12.46 17.24 6.28
C GLY A 451 12.87 16.38 5.08
N ALA A 452 14.00 15.65 5.13
CA ALA A 452 14.33 14.57 4.21
C ALA A 452 15.12 13.50 4.97
N LEU A 453 14.94 12.21 4.65
CA LEU A 453 15.66 11.15 5.38
C LEU A 453 17.15 11.20 5.07
N LEU A 454 17.97 11.14 6.12
CA LEU A 454 19.42 11.10 5.98
C LEU A 454 19.84 9.88 5.14
N GLY A 455 20.65 10.11 4.11
CA GLY A 455 21.10 9.09 3.17
C GLY A 455 20.11 8.76 2.04
N SER A 456 18.85 9.22 2.13
CA SER A 456 17.91 9.08 1.02
C SER A 456 18.32 9.97 -0.15
N MET A 457 17.87 9.61 -1.35
CA MET A 457 18.10 10.38 -2.57
C MET A 457 16.95 11.36 -2.86
N THR A 458 16.14 11.70 -1.85
CA THR A 458 15.04 12.65 -1.99
C THR A 458 15.60 14.02 -2.39
N ARG A 459 15.28 14.48 -3.59
CA ARG A 459 15.63 15.83 -4.05
C ARG A 459 14.68 16.82 -3.39
N GLN A 460 15.15 18.01 -3.08
CA GLN A 460 14.28 19.09 -2.59
C GLN A 460 14.47 20.31 -3.52
N PRO A 461 13.40 20.98 -3.97
CA PRO A 461 12.02 20.50 -3.90
C PRO A 461 11.83 19.26 -4.79
N PHE A 462 10.79 18.48 -4.52
CA PHE A 462 10.37 17.35 -5.36
C PHE A 462 8.91 17.46 -5.70
N LEU A 463 8.52 16.77 -6.77
CA LEU A 463 7.12 16.52 -7.06
C LEU A 463 6.61 15.55 -6.00
N CYS A 464 5.87 16.06 -5.02
CA CYS A 464 5.33 15.23 -3.98
C CYS A 464 3.99 14.64 -4.40
N PRO A 465 3.72 13.41 -3.97
CA PRO A 465 2.44 12.78 -4.15
C PRO A 465 1.29 13.54 -3.46
N LEU A 466 0.08 13.46 -4.00
CA LEU A 466 -1.05 14.26 -3.51
C LEU A 466 -1.39 14.01 -2.03
N ASP A 467 -1.27 12.75 -1.60
CA ASP A 467 -1.53 12.29 -0.23
C ASP A 467 -0.49 12.76 0.80
N HIS A 468 0.55 13.50 0.38
CA HIS A 468 1.43 14.20 1.33
C HIS A 468 0.74 15.41 1.96
N VAL A 469 -0.23 16.02 1.28
CA VAL A 469 -0.91 17.24 1.76
C VAL A 469 -2.41 17.01 1.92
N PHE A 470 -3.03 16.26 1.01
CA PHE A 470 -4.47 16.05 0.97
C PHE A 470 -4.86 14.67 1.48
N GLU A 471 -5.94 14.58 2.24
CA GLU A 471 -6.52 13.31 2.69
C GLU A 471 -7.36 12.71 1.55
N VAL A 472 -6.70 12.04 0.60
CA VAL A 472 -7.29 11.49 -0.64
C VAL A 472 -8.48 10.57 -0.35
N ASN A 473 -8.40 9.77 0.72
CA ASN A 473 -9.51 8.93 1.20
C ASN A 473 -10.75 9.75 1.59
N VAL A 474 -10.57 10.96 2.12
CA VAL A 474 -11.67 11.86 2.45
C VAL A 474 -12.20 12.56 1.20
N MET A 475 -11.32 12.93 0.27
CA MET A 475 -11.70 13.54 -1.01
C MET A 475 -12.57 12.62 -1.86
N LEU A 476 -12.26 11.32 -1.86
CA LEU A 476 -12.98 10.29 -2.62
C LEU A 476 -14.18 9.69 -1.88
N ARG A 477 -14.39 10.04 -0.60
CA ARG A 477 -15.51 9.54 0.20
C ARG A 477 -16.81 10.26 -0.16
N ASP A 478 -17.89 9.50 -0.21
CA ASP A 478 -19.25 10.03 -0.32
C ASP A 478 -19.66 10.74 0.98
N LEU A 479 -19.50 12.07 1.01
CA LEU A 479 -19.95 12.93 2.10
C LEU A 479 -21.39 13.42 1.84
N PRO A 480 -22.27 13.46 2.86
CA PRO A 480 -23.67 13.90 2.73
C PRO A 480 -23.79 15.27 2.04
N ALA A 481 -24.55 15.35 0.95
CA ALA A 481 -24.66 16.57 0.16
C ALA A 481 -25.43 17.68 0.90
N GLU A 482 -26.30 17.29 1.82
CA GLU A 482 -27.07 18.18 2.67
C GLU A 482 -26.16 19.03 3.56
N GLU A 483 -25.06 18.44 4.05
CA GLU A 483 -24.10 19.07 4.95
C GLU A 483 -22.88 19.64 4.23
N PHE A 484 -22.35 18.91 3.24
CA PHE A 484 -21.08 19.20 2.58
C PHE A 484 -21.24 19.70 1.14
N GLY A 485 -22.48 19.85 0.65
CA GLY A 485 -22.75 20.26 -0.73
C GLY A 485 -22.41 19.14 -1.73
N PRO A 486 -22.49 19.42 -3.05
CA PRO A 486 -22.27 18.40 -4.08
C PRO A 486 -20.85 17.81 -4.00
N ALA A 487 -20.71 16.55 -4.40
CA ALA A 487 -19.41 15.87 -4.49
C ALA A 487 -18.48 16.57 -5.50
N ILE A 488 -17.19 16.54 -5.23
CA ILE A 488 -16.15 17.10 -6.10
C ILE A 488 -15.21 15.97 -6.50
N ASN A 489 -15.40 15.45 -7.70
CA ASN A 489 -14.58 14.35 -8.22
C ASN A 489 -13.19 14.87 -8.61
N ILE A 490 -12.17 14.05 -8.37
CA ILE A 490 -10.79 14.35 -8.74
C ILE A 490 -10.17 13.29 -9.66
N ARG A 491 -9.09 13.70 -10.35
CA ARG A 491 -8.15 12.85 -11.09
C ARG A 491 -6.73 13.27 -10.80
N GLU A 492 -5.82 12.32 -11.00
CA GLU A 492 -4.39 12.46 -10.78
C GLU A 492 -3.77 13.49 -11.73
N TYR A 493 -2.66 14.12 -11.34
CA TYR A 493 -1.99 15.13 -12.16
C TYR A 493 -1.48 14.60 -13.52
N SER A 494 -1.22 13.29 -13.60
CA SER A 494 -0.77 12.62 -14.81
C SER A 494 -1.91 12.17 -15.72
N PHE A 495 -3.17 12.29 -15.28
CA PHE A 495 -4.35 11.73 -15.96
C PHE A 495 -4.44 12.10 -17.45
N LEU A 496 -4.18 13.37 -17.79
CA LEU A 496 -4.29 13.86 -19.17
C LEU A 496 -3.17 13.34 -20.09
N ASN A 497 -2.09 12.82 -19.50
CA ASN A 497 -1.01 12.16 -20.22
C ASN A 497 -1.18 10.64 -20.28
N ASN A 498 -2.25 10.10 -19.66
CA ASN A 498 -2.46 8.66 -19.61
C ASN A 498 -2.69 8.09 -21.01
N PRO A 499 -1.96 7.03 -21.41
CA PRO A 499 -2.09 6.46 -22.75
C PRO A 499 -3.48 5.88 -23.03
N PHE A 500 -4.22 5.46 -21.99
CA PHE A 500 -5.58 4.93 -22.11
C PHE A 500 -6.65 6.01 -22.25
N LEU A 501 -6.30 7.30 -22.13
CA LEU A 501 -7.26 8.38 -22.33
C LEU A 501 -7.81 8.35 -23.78
N PRO A 502 -9.13 8.18 -23.98
CA PRO A 502 -9.72 8.09 -25.30
C PRO A 502 -9.43 9.34 -26.14
N GLN A 503 -9.18 9.15 -27.44
CA GLN A 503 -8.90 10.24 -28.38
C GLN A 503 -9.99 11.33 -28.35
N ARG A 504 -11.28 10.92 -28.26
CA ARG A 504 -12.40 11.86 -28.14
C ARG A 504 -12.28 12.81 -26.95
N VAL A 505 -11.77 12.33 -25.81
CA VAL A 505 -11.57 13.15 -24.61
C VAL A 505 -10.34 14.05 -24.83
N ARG A 506 -9.26 13.46 -25.33
CA ARG A 506 -7.98 14.16 -25.61
C ARG A 506 -8.10 15.29 -26.63
N GLU A 507 -9.06 15.24 -27.54
CA GLU A 507 -9.26 16.28 -28.56
C GLU A 507 -10.34 17.30 -28.17
N SER A 508 -11.14 17.01 -27.12
CA SER A 508 -12.27 17.84 -26.69
C SER A 508 -11.89 19.01 -25.76
N TRP A 509 -10.87 19.79 -26.09
CA TRP A 509 -10.41 20.90 -25.22
C TRP A 509 -11.10 22.24 -25.55
N LEU A 510 -11.39 23.00 -24.49
CA LEU A 510 -11.73 24.41 -24.54
C LEU A 510 -10.81 25.17 -23.58
N ASP A 511 -9.92 25.98 -24.16
CA ASP A 511 -9.08 26.91 -23.41
C ASP A 511 -9.89 28.16 -23.07
N VAL A 512 -10.09 28.40 -21.79
CA VAL A 512 -10.73 29.60 -21.24
C VAL A 512 -9.63 30.61 -20.94
N GLN A 513 -9.81 31.85 -21.39
CA GLN A 513 -8.96 32.97 -20.98
C GLN A 513 -9.75 33.89 -20.05
N LEU A 514 -9.15 34.23 -18.92
CA LEU A 514 -9.71 35.25 -18.02
C LEU A 514 -9.30 36.60 -18.56
N CYS A 515 -10.29 37.44 -18.83
CA CYS A 515 -10.12 38.81 -19.29
C CYS A 515 -10.86 39.75 -18.34
N GLN A 516 -10.45 41.01 -18.30
CA GLN A 516 -11.14 42.03 -17.51
C GLN A 516 -12.40 42.46 -18.25
N GLU A 517 -13.50 42.56 -17.52
CA GLU A 517 -14.77 43.03 -18.08
C GLU A 517 -14.58 44.43 -18.70
N GLY A 518 -14.92 44.58 -19.98
CA GLY A 518 -14.76 45.84 -20.73
C GLY A 518 -13.51 45.96 -21.60
N THR A 519 -12.58 44.98 -21.61
CA THR A 519 -11.50 44.95 -22.62
C THR A 519 -12.02 44.48 -23.98
N GLU A 520 -11.44 44.99 -25.07
CA GLU A 520 -11.73 44.51 -26.44
C GLU A 520 -11.59 42.98 -26.50
N ASP A 521 -12.53 42.31 -27.17
CA ASP A 521 -12.67 40.85 -27.29
C ASP A 521 -13.05 40.06 -26.01
N CYS A 522 -13.34 40.71 -24.88
CA CYS A 522 -13.83 40.05 -23.66
C CYS A 522 -15.38 40.02 -23.61
N HIS A 523 -16.00 39.12 -24.38
CA HIS A 523 -17.45 38.94 -24.38
C HIS A 523 -17.88 37.70 -23.60
N ALA A 524 -18.73 37.89 -22.58
CA ALA A 524 -19.37 36.79 -21.86
C ALA A 524 -20.39 36.09 -22.77
N SER A 525 -20.01 34.93 -23.33
CA SER A 525 -20.94 34.07 -24.08
C SER A 525 -21.69 33.15 -23.11
N SER A 526 -23.02 33.25 -23.07
CA SER A 526 -23.90 32.33 -22.32
C SER A 526 -24.03 30.95 -22.99
N ASN A 527 -23.47 30.77 -24.19
CA ASN A 527 -23.59 29.54 -24.98
C ASN A 527 -22.32 28.68 -24.87
N THR A 528 -22.17 27.95 -23.77
CA THR A 528 -21.25 26.80 -23.72
C THR A 528 -21.95 25.56 -23.19
N SER A 529 -22.63 24.85 -24.09
CA SER A 529 -23.38 23.62 -23.81
C SER A 529 -22.62 22.34 -24.14
N ARG A 530 -21.32 22.41 -24.46
CA ARG A 530 -20.55 21.22 -24.87
C ARG A 530 -19.86 20.55 -23.68
N PRO A 531 -20.11 19.25 -23.45
CA PRO A 531 -19.22 18.41 -22.63
C PRO A 531 -17.82 18.42 -23.25
N GLY A 532 -16.77 18.49 -22.43
CA GLY A 532 -15.38 18.59 -22.89
C GLY A 532 -14.42 18.85 -21.74
N LEU A 533 -13.16 19.12 -22.03
CA LEU A 533 -12.13 19.50 -21.06
C LEU A 533 -11.95 21.02 -21.04
N LEU A 534 -12.20 21.65 -19.89
CA LEU A 534 -11.94 23.07 -19.68
C LEU A 534 -10.54 23.30 -19.11
N ARG A 535 -9.84 24.28 -19.67
CA ARG A 535 -8.51 24.69 -19.20
C ARG A 535 -8.44 26.18 -18.94
N PHE A 536 -7.91 26.59 -17.79
CA PHE A 536 -7.64 28.01 -17.47
C PHE A 536 -6.19 28.41 -17.84
N PRO A 537 -5.94 29.71 -18.15
CA PRO A 537 -4.71 30.17 -18.80
C PRO A 537 -3.56 30.33 -17.80
N LYS A 538 -2.34 30.53 -18.35
CA LYS A 538 -1.05 30.58 -17.63
C LYS A 538 -0.73 31.92 -16.94
N ARG A 539 -1.53 32.96 -17.18
CA ARG A 539 -1.23 34.37 -16.85
C ARG A 539 -2.47 35.17 -16.43
N SER A 540 -3.39 34.59 -15.66
CA SER A 540 -4.10 35.46 -14.72
C SER A 540 -3.02 35.98 -13.78
N SER A 541 -2.83 37.30 -13.71
CA SER A 541 -1.93 37.92 -12.74
C SER A 541 -2.08 37.26 -11.37
N GLU A 542 -1.02 37.25 -10.56
CA GLU A 542 -0.95 36.62 -9.23
C GLU A 542 -2.10 37.01 -8.26
N GLU A 543 -2.92 37.99 -8.66
CA GLU A 543 -4.04 38.61 -7.95
C GLU A 543 -5.44 38.37 -8.58
N THR A 544 -5.55 37.81 -9.79
CA THR A 544 -6.87 37.62 -10.42
C THR A 544 -7.42 36.25 -10.06
N ASP A 545 -8.05 36.16 -8.88
CA ASP A 545 -8.82 34.98 -8.49
C ASP A 545 -9.96 34.79 -9.49
N ALA A 546 -9.89 33.72 -10.27
CA ALA A 546 -10.95 33.35 -11.21
C ALA A 546 -12.28 33.10 -10.48
N PHE A 547 -12.19 32.78 -9.19
CA PHE A 547 -13.32 32.48 -8.34
C PHE A 547 -13.44 33.55 -7.25
N LEU A 548 -14.26 34.57 -7.50
CA LEU A 548 -14.48 35.69 -6.57
C LEU A 548 -15.35 35.33 -5.36
N GLY A 549 -15.80 34.07 -5.26
CA GLY A 549 -16.70 33.59 -4.22
C GLY A 549 -18.00 33.03 -4.76
N PHE A 550 -18.80 32.46 -3.86
CA PHE A 550 -20.12 31.95 -4.19
C PHE A 550 -21.16 33.05 -4.01
N THR A 551 -22.09 33.17 -4.96
CA THR A 551 -23.24 34.07 -4.81
C THR A 551 -24.22 33.57 -3.75
N ASP A 552 -24.34 32.26 -3.58
CA ASP A 552 -25.15 31.59 -2.57
C ASP A 552 -24.29 31.25 -1.34
N LYS A 553 -24.57 31.93 -0.22
CA LYS A 553 -23.86 31.75 1.05
C LYS A 553 -24.05 30.35 1.64
N THR A 554 -25.23 29.74 1.50
CA THR A 554 -25.45 28.38 1.99
C THR A 554 -24.64 27.37 1.19
N ARG A 555 -24.55 27.57 -0.13
CA ARG A 555 -23.65 26.77 -0.98
C ARG A 555 -22.19 26.97 -0.59
N GLU A 556 -21.78 28.21 -0.30
CA GLU A 556 -20.44 28.52 0.19
C GLU A 556 -20.12 27.76 1.47
N GLU A 557 -20.95 27.89 2.52
CA GLU A 557 -20.72 27.26 3.82
C GLU A 557 -20.54 25.75 3.70
N LYS A 558 -21.38 25.10 2.89
CA LYS A 558 -21.28 23.66 2.61
C LYS A 558 -19.98 23.30 1.89
N PHE A 559 -19.60 24.07 0.87
CA PHE A 559 -18.33 23.90 0.18
C PHE A 559 -17.14 24.05 1.15
N ARG A 560 -17.15 25.09 2.00
CA ARG A 560 -16.11 25.34 3.00
C ARG A 560 -15.99 24.17 3.97
N LYS A 561 -17.12 23.65 4.50
CA LYS A 561 -17.15 22.45 5.35
C LYS A 561 -16.51 21.25 4.67
N ARG A 562 -16.77 21.04 3.37
CA ARG A 562 -16.19 19.94 2.60
C ARG A 562 -14.68 20.06 2.45
N VAL A 563 -14.20 21.19 1.92
CA VAL A 563 -12.78 21.32 1.58
C VAL A 563 -11.87 21.49 2.79
N LYS A 564 -12.41 21.91 3.94
CA LYS A 564 -11.71 21.87 5.23
C LYS A 564 -11.24 20.45 5.56
N GLN A 565 -12.05 19.43 5.27
CA GLN A 565 -11.73 18.02 5.54
C GLN A 565 -10.70 17.42 4.57
N TYR A 566 -10.34 18.15 3.50
CA TYR A 566 -9.49 17.59 2.43
C TYR A 566 -8.00 17.68 2.72
N VAL A 567 -7.58 18.47 3.71
CA VAL A 567 -6.16 18.66 4.05
C VAL A 567 -5.80 17.87 5.29
N GLY A 568 -4.59 17.31 5.29
CA GLY A 568 -4.08 16.45 6.34
C GLY A 568 -3.11 17.17 7.25
N ILE A 569 -2.10 16.41 7.68
CA ILE A 569 -1.01 16.88 8.52
C ILE A 569 0.34 16.73 7.82
N TRP A 570 1.25 17.65 8.08
CA TRP A 570 2.68 17.41 7.92
C TRP A 570 3.23 16.82 9.21
N CYS A 571 3.97 15.72 9.14
CA CYS A 571 4.59 15.09 10.29
C CYS A 571 6.05 14.75 9.98
N CYS A 572 7.01 15.03 10.87
CA CYS A 572 6.85 15.68 12.19
C CYS A 572 8.08 16.49 12.61
N VAL A 573 7.84 17.54 13.41
CA VAL A 573 8.87 18.35 14.06
C VAL A 573 9.62 17.52 15.11
N GLU A 574 10.95 17.56 15.06
CA GLU A 574 11.81 16.86 16.02
C GLU A 574 11.68 17.43 17.44
N ASN A 575 11.69 16.53 18.43
CA ASN A 575 11.63 16.87 19.85
C ASN A 575 10.37 17.66 20.29
N HIS A 576 9.26 17.53 19.56
CA HIS A 576 7.97 18.14 19.90
C HIS A 576 6.87 17.08 19.97
N ILE A 577 6.00 17.12 20.98
CA ILE A 577 4.88 16.18 21.15
C ILE A 577 3.61 16.96 21.54
N PRO A 578 2.53 16.90 20.73
CA PRO A 578 2.45 16.30 19.39
C PRO A 578 3.34 17.06 18.38
N GLY A 579 3.95 16.35 17.44
CA GLY A 579 4.95 16.92 16.51
C GLY A 579 4.42 17.28 15.13
N HIS A 580 3.17 16.92 14.81
CA HIS A 580 2.57 17.20 13.51
C HIS A 580 1.99 18.62 13.43
N ILE A 581 1.77 19.09 12.22
CA ILE A 581 1.21 20.40 11.92
C ILE A 581 0.08 20.22 10.92
N TYR A 582 -1.09 20.75 11.24
CA TYR A 582 -2.22 20.72 10.32
C TYR A 582 -1.98 21.67 9.14
N TYR A 583 -2.17 21.14 7.93
CA TYR A 583 -2.44 22.02 6.80
C TYR A 583 -3.81 22.67 6.99
N ASP A 584 -3.93 23.92 6.57
CA ASP A 584 -5.16 24.69 6.72
C ASP A 584 -5.59 25.25 5.37
N MET A 585 -6.71 24.76 4.85
CA MET A 585 -7.27 25.20 3.57
C MET A 585 -7.62 26.70 3.56
N TYR A 586 -7.79 27.33 4.73
CA TYR A 586 -8.14 28.74 4.90
C TYR A 586 -7.12 29.51 5.75
N TRP A 587 -5.85 29.11 5.67
CA TRP A 587 -4.73 29.77 6.36
C TRP A 587 -4.67 31.28 6.08
N ASP A 588 -5.02 31.69 4.86
CA ASP A 588 -4.94 33.07 4.36
C ASP A 588 -6.01 34.00 4.92
N GLU A 589 -7.03 33.45 5.56
CA GLU A 589 -8.08 34.22 6.25
C GLU A 589 -7.82 34.35 7.75
N LYS A 590 -6.71 33.79 8.25
CA LYS A 590 -6.34 33.78 9.67
C LYS A 590 -5.13 34.71 9.91
N PRO A 591 -5.34 35.94 10.41
CA PRO A 591 -4.25 36.86 10.68
C PRO A 591 -3.18 36.26 11.60
N GLY A 592 -1.92 36.31 11.18
CA GLY A 592 -0.80 35.79 11.96
C GLY A 592 -0.70 34.27 12.01
N TRP A 593 -1.40 33.53 11.14
CA TRP A 593 -1.25 32.08 11.02
C TRP A 593 0.21 31.68 10.80
N LYS A 594 0.65 30.64 11.50
CA LYS A 594 1.99 30.07 11.37
C LYS A 594 1.93 28.54 11.39
N PRO A 595 2.85 27.87 10.68
CA PRO A 595 2.96 26.41 10.71
C PRO A 595 3.67 25.99 12.01
N VAL A 596 2.92 25.90 13.10
CA VAL A 596 3.43 25.45 14.40
C VAL A 596 2.69 24.19 14.85
N PRO A 597 3.38 23.23 15.48
CA PRO A 597 2.71 22.07 16.06
C PRO A 597 1.83 22.49 17.25
N PRO A 598 0.79 21.71 17.62
CA PRO A 598 -0.01 21.97 18.80
C PRO A 598 0.87 22.00 20.06
N LYS A 599 0.68 22.99 20.94
CA LYS A 599 1.55 23.18 22.11
C LYS A 599 1.38 22.07 23.14
N THR A 600 0.15 21.57 23.27
CA THR A 600 -0.18 20.46 24.16
C THR A 600 -1.08 19.46 23.41
N PRO A 601 -1.21 18.21 23.92
CA PRO A 601 -2.17 17.25 23.36
C PRO A 601 -3.63 17.73 23.37
N GLU A 602 -3.99 18.62 24.29
CA GLU A 602 -5.34 19.20 24.36
C GLU A 602 -5.61 20.20 23.23
N ASP A 603 -4.57 20.86 22.73
CA ASP A 603 -4.65 21.76 21.56
C ASP A 603 -4.68 20.98 20.22
N ASP A 604 -4.52 19.64 20.26
CA ASP A 604 -4.42 18.81 19.07
C ASP A 604 -5.79 18.49 18.47
N HIS A 605 -6.28 19.44 17.68
CA HIS A 605 -7.49 19.25 16.89
C HIS A 605 -7.31 19.83 15.48
N PRO A 606 -7.99 19.26 14.46
CA PRO A 606 -8.03 19.84 13.14
C PRO A 606 -8.49 21.32 13.17
N PRO A 607 -8.05 22.16 12.21
CA PRO A 607 -8.27 23.60 12.25
C PRO A 607 -9.70 24.04 11.84
N PHE A 608 -10.69 23.15 11.89
CA PHE A 608 -12.03 23.34 11.32
C PHE A 608 -13.20 22.83 12.15
#